data_AF-A0A7C0U309-F1
#
_entry.id   AF-A0A7C0U309-F1
#
_cell.length_a   1.000
_cell.length_b   1.000
_cell.length_c   1.000
_cell.angle_alpha   90.00
_cell.angle_beta   90.00
_cell.angle_gamma   90.00
#
_symmetry.space_group_name_H-M   'P 1'
#
loop_
_entity.id
_entity.type
_entity.pdbx_description
1 polymer ?
#
loop_
_entity_poly.entity_id
_entity_poly.type
_entity_poly.pdbx_seq_one_letter_code
_entity_poly.pdbx_strand_id
1 'polypeptide(L)'
;MPFRLEGCNLDSRKVEQVATYTANASDYIELPTNKNVTFMRGKLTVNYDTASTVSATEDGLAKLVSGPTILVNQSIRYCECPSLQMAALYSRWLNRGRGDNDQPSSATGRSGEVGEVEFFYLLSLNPMAKEDPHVAIPCQHEEINSLRFAFSWGNNSTLGTGYSINATTKLEITDITGWICDRDHLEFHFPKDRYLRPNWVTHIESFTGAKTNYSLEVKLPTRQTIRTIFIIVKDSNGNRSNSIVTGLRLKLYNNVDAWGPYDWDEIQRQMADFYDISTPDTGTLLIDCRRLQNVTGDFFTDEGIEIEKDSDLVLGFTTSGAGSVEILFDNIIVVESPLK
;
A
#
# COMPACT_ATOMS: atom_id res chain seq x y z
N MET A 1 -0.71 25.59 -0.75
CA MET A 1 0.05 26.24 -1.83
C MET A 1 0.78 25.15 -2.59
N PRO A 2 0.90 25.25 -3.93
CA PRO A 2 1.72 24.30 -4.68
C PRO A 2 3.17 24.40 -4.19
N PHE A 3 3.82 23.26 -4.02
CA PHE A 3 5.25 23.20 -3.66
C PHE A 3 6.07 23.84 -4.78
N ARG A 4 7.12 24.57 -4.41
CA ARG A 4 8.09 25.16 -5.35
C ARG A 4 9.48 24.95 -4.77
N LEU A 5 10.35 24.36 -5.58
CA LEU A 5 11.75 24.14 -5.27
C LEU A 5 12.58 24.97 -6.25
N GLU A 6 13.48 25.78 -5.73
CA GLU A 6 14.38 26.59 -6.56
C GLU A 6 15.30 25.67 -7.37
N GLY A 7 15.53 25.99 -8.64
CA GLY A 7 16.35 25.15 -9.52
C GLY A 7 15.77 23.76 -9.85
N CYS A 8 14.53 23.46 -9.45
CA CYS A 8 13.87 22.20 -9.79
C CYS A 8 12.54 22.40 -10.51
N ASN A 9 12.24 21.48 -11.43
CA ASN A 9 10.97 21.42 -12.15
C ASN A 9 10.21 20.15 -11.79
N LEU A 10 8.92 20.28 -11.52
CA LEU A 10 8.03 19.14 -11.36
C LEU A 10 7.78 18.50 -12.73
N ASP A 11 8.01 17.20 -12.85
CA ASP A 11 7.79 16.43 -14.07
C ASP A 11 6.88 15.23 -13.79
N SER A 12 5.78 15.13 -14.54
CA SER A 12 4.80 14.04 -14.49
C SER A 12 4.60 13.50 -15.90
N ARG A 13 4.77 12.19 -16.07
CA ARG A 13 4.65 11.53 -17.37
C ARG A 13 4.28 10.06 -17.23
N LYS A 14 3.72 9.50 -18.30
CA LYS A 14 3.51 8.06 -18.45
C LYS A 14 4.86 7.34 -18.64
N VAL A 15 4.96 6.11 -18.15
CA VAL A 15 6.06 5.20 -18.50
C VAL A 15 5.62 4.39 -19.74
N GLU A 16 6.44 4.42 -20.79
CA GLU A 16 6.10 3.77 -22.08
C GLU A 16 6.18 2.24 -22.03
N GLN A 17 7.02 1.70 -21.14
CA GLN A 17 7.10 0.25 -20.96
C GLN A 17 5.81 -0.30 -20.36
N VAL A 18 5.34 -1.40 -20.95
CA VAL A 18 4.20 -2.17 -20.50
C VAL A 18 4.67 -3.59 -20.22
N ALA A 19 4.28 -4.16 -19.08
CA ALA A 19 4.54 -5.55 -18.79
C ALA A 19 3.33 -6.41 -19.22
N THR A 20 3.56 -7.40 -20.06
CA THR A 20 2.50 -8.28 -20.60
C THR A 20 2.45 -9.60 -19.83
N TYR A 21 1.25 -10.09 -19.60
CA TYR A 21 1.02 -11.27 -18.77
C TYR A 21 1.72 -12.52 -19.29
N THR A 22 2.49 -13.14 -18.40
CA THR A 22 3.03 -14.49 -18.56
C THR A 22 2.79 -15.25 -17.27
N ALA A 23 2.00 -16.33 -17.32
CA ALA A 23 1.57 -17.06 -16.13
C ALA A 23 2.75 -17.51 -15.26
N ASN A 24 2.68 -17.25 -13.95
CA ASN A 24 3.69 -17.62 -12.94
C ASN A 24 5.11 -17.04 -13.18
N ALA A 25 5.25 -15.99 -13.99
CA ALA A 25 6.54 -15.37 -14.25
C ALA A 25 6.76 -14.12 -13.39
N SER A 26 8.00 -13.90 -12.96
CA SER A 26 8.43 -12.61 -12.43
C SER A 26 8.71 -11.65 -13.59
N ASP A 27 8.39 -10.38 -13.39
CA ASP A 27 8.53 -9.34 -14.40
C ASP A 27 8.81 -7.98 -13.75
N TYR A 28 9.12 -6.97 -14.56
CA TYR A 28 9.33 -5.62 -14.07
C TYR A 28 9.02 -4.55 -15.13
N ILE A 29 8.74 -3.33 -14.65
CA ILE A 29 8.68 -2.12 -15.46
C ILE A 29 9.86 -1.23 -15.05
N GLU A 30 10.74 -0.89 -15.98
CA GLU A 30 11.82 0.07 -15.75
C GLU A 30 11.22 1.47 -15.61
N LEU A 31 11.61 2.16 -14.54
CA LEU A 31 11.15 3.48 -14.20
C LEU A 31 12.28 4.50 -14.46
N PRO A 32 11.94 5.74 -14.81
CA PRO A 32 12.94 6.75 -15.09
C PRO A 32 13.74 7.12 -13.84
N THR A 33 15.07 7.13 -13.96
CA THR A 33 16.00 7.56 -12.88
C THR A 33 16.33 9.05 -12.94
N ASN A 34 15.95 9.77 -13.98
CA ASN A 34 16.32 11.18 -14.16
C ASN A 34 15.51 12.18 -13.31
N LYS A 35 14.72 11.73 -12.33
CA LYS A 35 13.88 12.56 -11.44
C LYS A 35 13.80 11.98 -10.03
N ASN A 36 13.63 12.82 -9.02
CA ASN A 36 13.38 12.41 -7.65
C ASN A 36 11.89 12.08 -7.47
N VAL A 37 11.56 10.79 -7.37
CA VAL A 37 10.19 10.28 -7.48
C VAL A 37 9.43 10.46 -6.17
N THR A 38 8.27 11.11 -6.23
CA THR A 38 7.38 11.34 -5.08
C THR A 38 6.05 10.59 -5.21
N PHE A 39 5.70 10.18 -6.43
CA PHE A 39 4.44 9.49 -6.71
C PHE A 39 4.51 8.63 -7.96
N MET A 40 3.82 7.50 -7.91
CA MET A 40 3.62 6.60 -9.05
C MET A 40 2.18 6.09 -9.05
N ARG A 41 1.51 6.12 -10.22
CA ARG A 41 0.20 5.50 -10.46
C ARG A 41 0.35 4.41 -11.50
N GLY A 42 -0.29 3.28 -11.25
CA GLY A 42 -0.35 2.18 -12.20
C GLY A 42 -1.78 1.69 -12.43
N LYS A 43 -1.90 0.90 -13.49
CA LYS A 43 -3.14 0.26 -13.92
C LYS A 43 -2.85 -1.16 -14.41
N LEU A 44 -3.58 -2.11 -13.86
CA LEU A 44 -3.66 -3.48 -14.34
C LEU A 44 -4.94 -3.62 -15.17
N THR A 45 -4.83 -4.07 -16.41
CA THR A 45 -5.98 -4.45 -17.24
C THR A 45 -5.92 -5.95 -17.48
N VAL A 46 -6.89 -6.69 -16.96
CA VAL A 46 -6.99 -8.14 -17.09
C VAL A 46 -8.03 -8.49 -18.13
N ASN A 47 -7.58 -9.15 -19.20
CA ASN A 47 -8.44 -9.70 -20.23
C ASN A 47 -8.59 -11.21 -19.99
N TYR A 48 -9.81 -11.71 -19.90
CA TYR A 48 -10.04 -13.13 -19.62
C TYR A 48 -11.35 -13.66 -20.21
N ASP A 49 -11.45 -14.98 -20.30
CA ASP A 49 -12.66 -15.71 -20.69
C ASP A 49 -13.22 -16.49 -19.49
N THR A 50 -14.52 -16.80 -19.53
CA THR A 50 -15.22 -17.59 -18.51
C THR A 50 -15.82 -18.88 -19.09
N ALA A 51 -15.65 -19.98 -18.37
CA ALA A 51 -16.22 -21.28 -18.70
C ALA A 51 -17.74 -21.33 -18.41
N SER A 52 -18.37 -22.48 -18.70
CA SER A 52 -19.80 -22.71 -18.39
C SER A 52 -20.11 -22.74 -16.89
N THR A 53 -19.09 -22.99 -16.06
CA THR A 53 -19.15 -22.92 -14.60
C THR A 53 -17.97 -22.09 -14.10
N VAL A 54 -18.23 -21.09 -13.27
CA VAL A 54 -17.19 -20.27 -12.63
C VAL A 54 -17.40 -20.12 -11.14
N SER A 55 -16.32 -19.96 -10.40
CA SER A 55 -16.32 -19.52 -9.00
C SER A 55 -15.25 -18.46 -8.85
N ALA A 56 -15.64 -17.18 -8.79
CA ALA A 56 -14.72 -16.06 -8.61
C ALA A 56 -14.05 -16.12 -7.24
N THR A 57 -12.75 -15.85 -7.21
CA THR A 57 -12.02 -15.52 -5.99
C THR A 57 -12.10 -14.02 -5.77
N GLU A 58 -12.44 -13.60 -4.55
CA GLU A 58 -12.48 -12.17 -4.20
C GLU A 58 -11.12 -11.52 -4.44
N ASP A 59 -11.14 -10.35 -5.08
CA ASP A 59 -9.99 -9.57 -5.56
C ASP A 59 -9.05 -10.35 -6.49
N GLY A 60 -9.54 -11.40 -7.16
CA GLY A 60 -8.72 -12.25 -8.02
C GLY A 60 -7.98 -11.50 -9.13
N LEU A 61 -8.56 -10.41 -9.65
CA LEU A 61 -7.90 -9.54 -10.63
C LEU A 61 -6.67 -8.84 -10.03
N ALA A 62 -6.82 -8.20 -8.88
CA ALA A 62 -5.70 -7.52 -8.21
C ALA A 62 -4.65 -8.53 -7.70
N LYS A 63 -5.09 -9.67 -7.15
CA LYS A 63 -4.20 -10.75 -6.68
C LYS A 63 -3.39 -11.39 -7.80
N LEU A 64 -3.73 -11.16 -9.08
CA LEU A 64 -2.95 -11.62 -10.23
C LEU A 64 -1.52 -11.04 -10.22
N VAL A 65 -1.30 -9.90 -9.57
CA VAL A 65 0.04 -9.33 -9.37
C VAL A 65 0.43 -9.49 -7.91
N SER A 66 1.48 -10.28 -7.65
CA SER A 66 2.01 -10.55 -6.31
C SER A 66 3.36 -9.89 -6.10
N GLY A 67 3.66 -9.55 -4.84
CA GLY A 67 4.92 -8.93 -4.43
C GLY A 67 5.31 -7.62 -5.12
N PRO A 68 4.39 -6.71 -5.52
CA PRO A 68 4.81 -5.49 -6.21
C PRO A 68 5.71 -4.63 -5.30
N THR A 69 6.88 -4.29 -5.81
CA THR A 69 7.97 -3.65 -5.07
C THR A 69 8.68 -2.63 -5.95
N ILE A 70 9.06 -1.48 -5.38
CA ILE A 70 9.98 -0.55 -6.04
C ILE A 70 11.41 -0.98 -5.70
N LEU A 71 12.22 -1.31 -6.71
CA LEU A 71 13.61 -1.70 -6.55
C LEU A 71 14.53 -0.57 -7.04
N VAL A 72 15.46 -0.15 -6.19
CA VAL A 72 16.57 0.75 -6.53
C VAL A 72 17.84 -0.08 -6.64
N ASN A 73 18.63 0.14 -7.70
CA ASN A 73 19.85 -0.61 -7.97
C ASN A 73 19.66 -2.14 -7.94
N GLN A 74 18.47 -2.60 -8.33
CA GLN A 74 18.03 -4.00 -8.41
C GLN A 74 17.98 -4.77 -7.07
N SER A 75 18.43 -4.19 -5.96
CA SER A 75 18.55 -4.90 -4.68
C SER A 75 17.88 -4.17 -3.51
N ILE A 76 17.83 -2.84 -3.53
CA ILE A 76 17.27 -2.05 -2.43
C ILE A 76 15.76 -1.95 -2.62
N ARG A 77 15.02 -2.51 -1.68
CA ARG A 77 13.55 -2.60 -1.72
C ARG A 77 12.91 -1.39 -1.06
N TYR A 78 11.97 -0.79 -1.77
CA TYR A 78 11.12 0.30 -1.35
C TYR A 78 9.66 -0.14 -1.51
N CYS A 79 8.84 0.19 -0.51
CA CYS A 79 7.38 0.03 -0.57
C CYS A 79 6.90 -1.36 -1.04
N GLU A 80 7.45 -2.44 -0.51
CA GLU A 80 6.98 -3.79 -0.86
C GLU A 80 5.61 -4.07 -0.25
N CYS A 81 4.71 -4.71 -1.00
CA CYS A 81 3.51 -5.30 -0.43
C CYS A 81 3.26 -6.73 -0.97
N PRO A 82 2.57 -7.61 -0.22
CA PRO A 82 2.37 -9.01 -0.60
C PRO A 82 1.60 -9.19 -1.91
N SER A 83 0.70 -8.27 -2.24
CA SER A 83 -0.12 -8.32 -3.44
C SER A 83 -0.60 -6.94 -3.86
N LEU A 84 -0.89 -6.77 -5.15
CA LEU A 84 -1.45 -5.53 -5.68
C LEU A 84 -2.83 -5.22 -5.09
N GLN A 85 -3.55 -6.23 -4.57
CA GLN A 85 -4.81 -6.04 -3.82
C GLN A 85 -4.62 -5.11 -2.63
N MET A 86 -3.54 -5.27 -1.87
CA MET A 86 -3.25 -4.39 -0.73
C MET A 86 -2.95 -2.97 -1.21
N ALA A 87 -2.14 -2.81 -2.26
CA ALA A 87 -1.84 -1.50 -2.84
C ALA A 87 -3.10 -0.82 -3.39
N ALA A 88 -3.95 -1.54 -4.11
CA ALA A 88 -5.19 -1.03 -4.71
C ALA A 88 -6.21 -0.59 -3.66
N LEU A 89 -6.41 -1.40 -2.61
CA LEU A 89 -7.34 -1.02 -1.52
C LEU A 89 -6.80 0.15 -0.70
N TYR A 90 -5.50 0.15 -0.39
CA TYR A 90 -4.85 1.29 0.27
C TYR A 90 -5.02 2.57 -0.57
N SER A 91 -4.82 2.45 -1.89
CA SER A 91 -5.01 3.52 -2.85
C SER A 91 -6.45 4.04 -2.86
N ARG A 92 -7.45 3.16 -2.83
CA ARG A 92 -8.86 3.58 -2.77
C ARG A 92 -9.14 4.38 -1.51
N TRP A 93 -8.61 4.00 -0.35
CA TRP A 93 -8.74 4.80 0.88
C TRP A 93 -8.13 6.20 0.73
N LEU A 94 -6.88 6.28 0.27
CA LEU A 94 -6.21 7.56 0.05
C LEU A 94 -6.89 8.42 -1.03
N ASN A 95 -7.58 7.81 -1.99
CA ASN A 95 -8.32 8.47 -3.06
C ASN A 95 -9.83 8.51 -2.81
N ARG A 96 -10.26 8.51 -1.55
CA ARG A 96 -11.66 8.76 -1.14
C ARG A 96 -12.65 7.76 -1.75
N GLY A 97 -12.28 6.48 -1.76
CA GLY A 97 -13.06 5.37 -2.32
C GLY A 97 -13.05 5.29 -3.84
N ARG A 98 -12.29 6.14 -4.54
CA ARG A 98 -12.22 6.18 -6.01
C ARG A 98 -11.06 5.35 -6.55
N GLY A 99 -11.20 4.90 -7.80
CA GLY A 99 -10.24 4.08 -8.52
C GLY A 99 -10.78 2.67 -8.74
N ASP A 100 -10.45 2.08 -9.87
CA ASP A 100 -10.99 0.77 -10.25
C ASP A 100 -10.36 -0.35 -9.40
N ASN A 101 -11.18 -1.29 -8.94
CA ASN A 101 -10.73 -2.53 -8.31
C ASN A 101 -11.77 -3.63 -8.63
N ASP A 102 -11.90 -3.89 -9.93
CA ASP A 102 -12.91 -4.81 -10.44
C ASP A 102 -12.73 -6.22 -9.87
N GLN A 103 -13.85 -6.91 -9.72
CA GLN A 103 -13.88 -8.31 -9.33
C GLN A 103 -13.97 -9.19 -10.59
N PRO A 104 -13.46 -10.44 -10.55
CA PRO A 104 -13.71 -11.37 -11.65
C PRO A 104 -15.22 -11.55 -11.88
N SER A 105 -15.62 -11.47 -13.14
CA SER A 105 -17.03 -11.60 -13.57
C SER A 105 -17.60 -12.96 -13.16
N SER A 106 -18.77 -12.96 -12.51
CA SER A 106 -19.51 -14.19 -12.18
C SER A 106 -20.33 -14.73 -13.34
N ALA A 107 -20.33 -14.05 -14.50
CA ALA A 107 -21.03 -14.49 -15.70
C ALA A 107 -20.31 -15.68 -16.36
N THR A 108 -21.07 -16.66 -16.82
CA THR A 108 -20.54 -17.89 -17.46
C THR A 108 -20.55 -17.79 -18.98
N GLY A 109 -19.63 -18.50 -19.64
CA GLY A 109 -19.56 -18.64 -21.10
C GLY A 109 -19.25 -17.34 -21.85
N ARG A 110 -18.57 -16.39 -21.21
CA ARG A 110 -18.18 -15.10 -21.81
C ARG A 110 -16.77 -15.19 -22.36
N SER A 111 -16.50 -14.42 -23.41
CA SER A 111 -15.16 -14.26 -23.97
C SER A 111 -14.82 -12.79 -24.10
N GLY A 112 -13.56 -12.45 -23.82
CA GLY A 112 -13.05 -11.09 -23.87
C GLY A 112 -13.59 -10.18 -22.77
N GLU A 113 -13.87 -10.73 -21.58
CA GLU A 113 -14.17 -9.91 -20.41
C GLU A 113 -12.93 -9.09 -20.04
N VAL A 114 -13.14 -7.85 -19.62
CA VAL A 114 -12.09 -6.92 -19.21
C VAL A 114 -12.40 -6.42 -17.82
N GLY A 115 -11.44 -6.53 -16.91
CA GLY A 115 -11.50 -5.88 -15.61
C GLY A 115 -10.26 -5.05 -15.34
N GLU A 116 -10.43 -3.98 -14.59
CA GLU A 116 -9.40 -2.99 -14.34
C GLU A 116 -9.13 -2.83 -12.83
N VAL A 117 -7.85 -2.68 -12.49
CA VAL A 117 -7.39 -2.40 -11.12
C VAL A 117 -6.41 -1.23 -11.17
N GLU A 118 -6.73 -0.16 -10.47
CA GLU A 118 -5.86 1.00 -10.30
C GLU A 118 -5.18 0.97 -8.94
N PHE A 119 -3.93 1.43 -8.90
CA PHE A 119 -3.15 1.54 -7.67
C PHE A 119 -2.20 2.73 -7.77
N PHE A 120 -1.74 3.20 -6.63
CA PHE A 120 -0.69 4.19 -6.54
C PHE A 120 0.22 3.97 -5.35
N TYR A 121 1.44 4.46 -5.52
CA TYR A 121 2.50 4.51 -4.53
C TYR A 121 2.72 5.98 -4.23
N LEU A 122 2.16 6.41 -3.10
CA LEU A 122 2.22 7.79 -2.65
C LEU A 122 3.35 7.92 -1.63
N LEU A 123 4.52 8.31 -2.14
CA LEU A 123 5.75 8.34 -1.36
C LEU A 123 5.83 9.61 -0.53
N SER A 124 5.27 10.70 -1.05
CA SER A 124 5.29 12.02 -0.42
C SER A 124 4.71 12.04 0.99
N LEU A 125 5.20 12.95 1.84
CA LEU A 125 4.79 13.05 3.24
C LEU A 125 3.28 13.37 3.36
N ASN A 126 2.80 14.33 2.59
CA ASN A 126 1.40 14.68 2.49
C ASN A 126 0.66 13.79 1.47
N PRO A 127 -0.24 12.89 1.90
CA PRO A 127 -0.96 12.01 0.99
C PRO A 127 -2.03 12.74 0.14
N MET A 128 -2.25 14.03 0.35
CA MET A 128 -3.11 14.84 -0.50
C MET A 128 -2.32 15.60 -1.58
N ALA A 129 -0.99 15.55 -1.56
CA ALA A 129 -0.12 16.28 -2.47
C ALA A 129 0.96 15.34 -3.05
N LYS A 130 0.74 14.89 -4.29
CA LYS A 130 1.66 13.98 -4.99
C LYS A 130 3.02 14.60 -5.32
N GLU A 131 3.09 15.93 -5.33
CA GLU A 131 4.28 16.73 -5.60
C GLU A 131 5.08 17.08 -4.34
N ASP A 132 4.63 16.69 -3.15
CA ASP A 132 5.33 17.02 -1.90
C ASP A 132 6.73 16.35 -1.88
N PRO A 133 7.82 17.16 -1.82
CA PRO A 133 9.18 16.67 -1.97
C PRO A 133 9.83 16.14 -0.70
N HIS A 134 9.18 16.26 0.47
CA HIS A 134 9.82 15.90 1.75
C HIS A 134 10.22 14.43 1.84
N VAL A 135 9.52 13.55 1.11
CA VAL A 135 9.82 12.12 1.04
C VAL A 135 9.81 11.73 -0.44
N ALA A 136 10.95 11.24 -0.92
CA ALA A 136 11.13 10.87 -2.32
C ALA A 136 12.16 9.73 -2.45
N ILE A 137 12.16 9.07 -3.61
CA ILE A 137 13.29 8.24 -4.03
C ILE A 137 14.21 9.15 -4.84
N PRO A 138 15.44 9.46 -4.36
CA PRO A 138 16.24 10.54 -4.92
C PRO A 138 17.04 10.07 -6.15
N CYS A 139 16.33 9.64 -7.20
CA CYS A 139 16.92 8.90 -8.32
C CYS A 139 17.90 9.71 -9.17
N GLN A 140 17.88 11.05 -9.06
CA GLN A 140 18.85 11.89 -9.78
C GLN A 140 20.29 11.75 -9.25
N HIS A 141 20.49 11.09 -8.10
CA HIS A 141 21.83 10.79 -7.60
C HIS A 141 22.55 9.78 -8.50
N GLU A 142 23.83 10.06 -8.78
CA GLU A 142 24.67 9.26 -9.67
C GLU A 142 24.85 7.79 -9.23
N GLU A 143 24.68 7.53 -7.93
CA GLU A 143 24.74 6.20 -7.34
C GLU A 143 23.48 5.37 -7.63
N ILE A 144 22.37 5.98 -8.06
CA ILE A 144 21.13 5.32 -8.47
C ILE A 144 21.12 5.16 -9.99
N ASN A 145 21.46 3.95 -10.46
CA ASN A 145 21.56 3.64 -11.89
C ASN A 145 20.36 2.87 -12.44
N SER A 146 19.48 2.35 -11.59
CA SER A 146 18.26 1.66 -11.99
C SER A 146 17.15 1.85 -10.97
N LEU A 147 15.93 1.98 -11.49
CA LEU A 147 14.70 2.04 -10.72
C LEU A 147 13.68 1.14 -11.42
N ARG A 148 13.13 0.16 -10.71
CA ARG A 148 12.19 -0.81 -11.29
C ARG A 148 10.96 -0.96 -10.42
N PHE A 149 9.82 -1.13 -11.06
CA PHE A 149 8.64 -1.70 -10.42
C PHE A 149 8.63 -3.21 -10.72
N ALA A 150 9.06 -4.02 -9.76
CA ALA A 150 9.17 -5.47 -9.91
C ALA A 150 8.00 -6.18 -9.24
N PHE A 151 7.56 -7.29 -9.82
CA PHE A 151 6.42 -8.06 -9.33
C PHE A 151 6.44 -9.49 -9.92
N SER A 152 5.46 -10.32 -9.54
CA SER A 152 5.24 -11.63 -10.16
C SER A 152 3.78 -11.84 -10.56
N TRP A 153 3.59 -12.38 -11.76
CA TRP A 153 2.29 -12.77 -12.28
C TRP A 153 1.79 -14.06 -11.60
N GLY A 154 0.51 -14.08 -11.27
CA GLY A 154 -0.23 -15.28 -10.90
C GLY A 154 -0.61 -16.11 -12.12
N ASN A 155 -1.71 -16.84 -12.01
CA ASN A 155 -2.22 -17.68 -13.10
C ASN A 155 -3.76 -17.68 -13.12
N ASN A 156 -4.36 -18.47 -14.02
CA ASN A 156 -5.82 -18.58 -14.13
C ASN A 156 -6.53 -18.87 -12.80
N SER A 157 -5.93 -19.70 -11.94
CA SER A 157 -6.51 -20.06 -10.64
C SER A 157 -6.51 -18.90 -9.64
N THR A 158 -5.73 -17.85 -9.89
CA THR A 158 -5.75 -16.62 -9.09
C THR A 158 -7.10 -15.90 -9.19
N LEU A 159 -7.79 -16.01 -10.33
CA LEU A 159 -9.14 -15.46 -10.52
C LEU A 159 -10.22 -16.37 -9.92
N GLY A 160 -9.88 -17.63 -9.66
CA GLY A 160 -10.80 -18.67 -9.18
C GLY A 160 -10.92 -19.83 -10.17
N THR A 161 -12.06 -20.52 -10.18
CA THR A 161 -12.29 -21.66 -11.09
C THR A 161 -13.03 -21.24 -12.34
N GLY A 162 -12.68 -21.82 -13.49
CA GLY A 162 -13.36 -21.58 -14.76
C GLY A 162 -12.91 -20.33 -15.52
N TYR A 163 -11.75 -19.75 -15.20
CA TYR A 163 -11.20 -18.59 -15.89
C TYR A 163 -10.04 -18.96 -16.81
N SER A 164 -9.87 -18.23 -17.90
CA SER A 164 -8.67 -18.28 -18.76
C SER A 164 -8.17 -16.87 -19.04
N ILE A 165 -6.96 -16.55 -18.58
CA ILE A 165 -6.39 -15.21 -18.76
C ILE A 165 -5.72 -15.12 -20.13
N ASN A 166 -6.04 -14.04 -20.84
CA ASN A 166 -5.55 -13.77 -22.18
C ASN A 166 -4.20 -13.03 -22.13
N ALA A 167 -3.35 -13.27 -23.14
CA ALA A 167 -2.02 -12.67 -23.25
C ALA A 167 -2.02 -11.14 -23.43
N THR A 168 -3.18 -10.54 -23.74
CA THR A 168 -3.37 -9.09 -23.81
C THR A 168 -3.52 -8.44 -22.43
N THR A 169 -3.59 -9.24 -21.36
CA THR A 169 -3.49 -8.75 -19.97
C THR A 169 -2.16 -8.03 -19.76
N LYS A 170 -2.21 -6.87 -19.13
CA LYS A 170 -1.04 -5.98 -19.01
C LYS A 170 -1.06 -5.14 -17.75
N LEU A 171 0.13 -4.79 -17.30
CA LEU A 171 0.38 -3.85 -16.21
C LEU A 171 1.15 -2.63 -16.77
N GLU A 172 0.67 -1.44 -16.43
CA GLU A 172 1.23 -0.16 -16.89
C GLU A 172 1.45 0.79 -15.72
N ILE A 173 2.51 1.59 -15.77
CA ILE A 173 2.68 2.76 -14.92
C ILE A 173 2.23 3.99 -15.70
N THR A 174 1.06 4.51 -15.36
CA THR A 174 0.34 5.53 -16.12
C THR A 174 0.76 6.96 -15.76
N ASP A 175 1.31 7.16 -14.56
CA ASP A 175 1.90 8.43 -14.13
C ASP A 175 3.08 8.16 -13.20
N ILE A 176 4.22 8.78 -13.46
CA ILE A 176 5.31 8.93 -12.50
C ILE A 176 5.64 10.41 -12.33
N THR A 177 5.39 10.92 -11.12
CA THR A 177 5.58 12.32 -10.75
C THR A 177 6.81 12.44 -9.85
N GLY A 178 7.62 13.47 -10.09
CA GLY A 178 8.80 13.76 -9.30
C GLY A 178 9.47 15.06 -9.70
N TRP A 179 10.56 15.41 -9.02
CA TRP A 179 11.30 16.65 -9.22
C TRP A 179 12.57 16.41 -10.03
N ILE A 180 12.82 17.26 -11.01
CA ILE A 180 14.08 17.32 -11.77
C ILE A 180 14.80 18.60 -11.36
N CYS A 181 15.83 18.46 -10.53
CA CYS A 181 16.69 19.54 -10.10
C CYS A 181 17.89 19.70 -11.03
N ASP A 182 18.36 20.93 -11.18
CA ASP A 182 19.69 21.20 -11.69
C ASP A 182 20.77 20.71 -10.71
N ARG A 183 22.02 20.70 -11.17
CA ARG A 183 23.16 20.18 -10.40
C ARG A 183 23.41 20.97 -9.11
N ASP A 184 23.17 22.27 -9.13
CA ASP A 184 23.53 23.17 -8.01
C ASP A 184 22.49 23.11 -6.89
N HIS A 185 21.25 22.72 -7.20
CA HIS A 185 20.14 22.63 -6.23
C HIS A 185 19.80 21.20 -5.79
N LEU A 186 20.28 20.17 -6.50
CA LEU A 186 19.97 18.76 -6.19
C LEU A 186 20.30 18.38 -4.74
N GLU A 187 21.55 18.61 -4.31
CA GLU A 187 21.98 18.23 -2.96
C GLU A 187 21.32 19.05 -1.85
N PHE A 188 20.87 20.27 -2.17
CA PHE A 188 20.17 21.11 -1.20
C PHE A 188 18.75 20.58 -0.93
N HIS A 189 18.03 20.17 -1.98
CA HIS A 189 16.66 19.70 -1.86
C HIS A 189 16.53 18.19 -1.61
N PHE A 190 17.46 17.40 -2.14
CA PHE A 190 17.49 15.95 -2.04
C PHE A 190 18.90 15.49 -1.66
N PRO A 191 19.38 15.80 -0.44
CA PRO A 191 20.73 15.46 0.00
C PRO A 191 20.97 13.95 -0.03
N LYS A 192 22.12 13.52 -0.57
CA LYS A 192 22.48 12.09 -0.58
C LYS A 192 22.75 11.54 0.82
N ASP A 193 23.28 12.35 1.73
CA ASP A 193 23.82 11.87 3.00
C ASP A 193 22.74 11.68 4.08
N ARG A 194 21.61 12.39 3.95
CA ARG A 194 20.51 12.30 4.91
C ARG A 194 19.17 12.67 4.30
N TYR A 195 18.35 11.67 3.99
CA TYR A 195 16.99 11.91 3.46
C TYR A 195 15.94 11.00 4.12
N LEU A 196 14.68 11.40 3.97
CA LEU A 196 13.53 10.59 4.38
C LEU A 196 13.17 9.62 3.26
N ARG A 197 13.31 8.33 3.55
CA ARG A 197 12.99 7.24 2.63
C ARG A 197 11.60 6.68 2.91
N PRO A 198 10.73 6.53 1.90
CA PRO A 198 9.47 5.81 2.05
C PRO A 198 9.73 4.30 2.25
N ASN A 199 9.03 3.68 3.19
CA ASN A 199 9.24 2.29 3.58
C ASN A 199 7.92 1.65 3.99
N TRP A 200 7.38 0.76 3.17
CA TRP A 200 6.24 -0.06 3.59
C TRP A 200 6.72 -1.31 4.29
N VAL A 201 6.13 -1.60 5.44
CA VAL A 201 6.34 -2.84 6.18
C VAL A 201 5.00 -3.53 6.29
N THR A 202 4.92 -4.79 5.87
CA THR A 202 3.68 -5.56 5.92
C THR A 202 3.74 -6.69 6.91
N HIS A 203 2.65 -6.91 7.64
CA HIS A 203 2.48 -8.02 8.59
C HIS A 203 1.21 -8.79 8.25
N ILE A 204 1.24 -10.11 8.43
CA ILE A 204 0.06 -10.97 8.30
C ILE A 204 -0.06 -11.76 9.59
N GLU A 205 -1.16 -11.60 10.30
CA GLU A 205 -1.47 -12.32 11.53
C GLU A 205 -2.70 -13.18 11.33
N SER A 206 -2.52 -14.50 11.40
CA SER A 206 -3.60 -15.48 11.26
C SER A 206 -4.03 -16.01 12.62
N PHE A 207 -5.32 -16.24 12.80
CA PHE A 207 -5.89 -16.73 14.06
C PHE A 207 -6.96 -17.79 13.81
N THR A 208 -6.95 -18.85 14.61
CA THR A 208 -7.79 -20.04 14.42
C THR A 208 -9.13 -19.98 15.16
N GLY A 209 -9.43 -18.87 15.83
CA GLY A 209 -10.67 -18.69 16.58
C GLY A 209 -10.76 -17.33 17.27
N ALA A 210 -11.83 -17.15 18.04
CA ALA A 210 -12.12 -15.91 18.75
C ALA A 210 -11.03 -15.53 19.76
N LYS A 211 -10.72 -14.22 19.80
CA LYS A 211 -9.75 -13.60 20.72
C LYS A 211 -10.47 -12.48 21.44
N THR A 212 -10.58 -12.57 22.76
CA THR A 212 -11.31 -11.59 23.58
C THR A 212 -10.37 -10.55 24.18
N ASN A 213 -10.93 -9.41 24.61
CA ASN A 213 -10.21 -8.36 25.34
C ASN A 213 -8.92 -7.88 24.65
N TYR A 214 -8.95 -7.77 23.32
CA TYR A 214 -7.82 -7.32 22.51
C TYR A 214 -6.55 -8.18 22.68
N SER A 215 -6.70 -9.49 22.89
CA SER A 215 -5.59 -10.43 23.13
C SER A 215 -4.86 -10.90 21.87
N LEU A 216 -5.37 -10.58 20.68
CA LEU A 216 -4.58 -10.70 19.45
C LEU A 216 -3.77 -9.43 19.27
N GLU A 217 -2.45 -9.51 19.35
CA GLU A 217 -1.56 -8.35 19.38
C GLU A 217 -0.57 -8.39 18.23
N VAL A 218 -0.50 -7.29 17.48
CA VAL A 218 0.51 -7.07 16.45
C VAL A 218 1.44 -5.96 16.90
N LYS A 219 2.74 -6.25 16.87
CA LYS A 219 3.79 -5.28 17.19
C LYS A 219 3.96 -4.29 16.05
N LEU A 220 4.08 -3.01 16.41
CA LEU A 220 4.37 -1.97 15.43
C LEU A 220 5.87 -1.97 15.08
N PRO A 221 6.25 -1.63 13.84
CA PRO A 221 7.66 -1.52 13.46
C PRO A 221 8.40 -0.46 14.30
N THR A 222 9.63 -0.76 14.70
CA THR A 222 10.47 0.15 15.50
C THR A 222 11.48 0.92 14.64
N ARG A 223 12.04 2.00 15.19
CA ARG A 223 13.08 2.87 14.60
C ARG A 223 12.68 3.48 13.25
N GLN A 224 11.41 3.79 13.12
CA GLN A 224 10.81 4.41 11.95
C GLN A 224 9.54 5.15 12.36
N THR A 225 9.12 6.12 11.55
CA THR A 225 7.90 6.89 11.79
C THR A 225 6.78 6.30 10.95
N ILE A 226 5.74 5.79 11.60
CA ILE A 226 4.56 5.19 10.99
C ILE A 226 3.56 6.31 10.68
N ARG A 227 3.33 6.60 9.41
CA ARG A 227 2.42 7.67 8.96
C ARG A 227 0.98 7.19 8.94
N THR A 228 0.77 5.98 8.42
CA THR A 228 -0.55 5.35 8.38
C THR A 228 -0.47 3.86 8.64
N ILE A 229 -1.54 3.31 9.20
CA ILE A 229 -1.74 1.86 9.36
C ILE A 229 -2.95 1.48 8.52
N PHE A 230 -2.73 0.69 7.47
CA PHE A 230 -3.79 0.13 6.64
C PHE A 230 -4.01 -1.34 7.00
N ILE A 231 -5.27 -1.73 7.21
CA ILE A 231 -5.65 -3.06 7.71
C ILE A 231 -6.66 -3.68 6.74
N ILE A 232 -6.47 -4.96 6.43
CA ILE A 232 -7.42 -5.82 5.73
C ILE A 232 -7.74 -7.02 6.63
N VAL A 233 -9.00 -7.17 7.01
CA VAL A 233 -9.53 -8.28 7.80
C VAL A 233 -10.14 -9.31 6.86
N LYS A 234 -9.74 -10.57 6.99
CA LYS A 234 -10.26 -11.69 6.20
C LYS A 234 -10.86 -12.78 7.10
N ASP A 235 -11.90 -13.43 6.60
CA ASP A 235 -12.49 -14.63 7.22
C ASP A 235 -11.65 -15.89 6.94
N SER A 236 -12.10 -17.02 7.47
CA SER A 236 -11.45 -18.32 7.26
C SER A 236 -11.46 -18.80 5.80
N ASN A 237 -12.26 -18.19 4.93
CA ASN A 237 -12.29 -18.49 3.49
C ASN A 237 -11.35 -17.57 2.70
N GLY A 238 -10.70 -16.61 3.37
CA GLY A 238 -9.83 -15.62 2.74
C GLY A 238 -10.57 -14.46 2.08
N ASN A 239 -11.88 -14.31 2.34
CA ASN A 239 -12.68 -13.18 1.89
C ASN A 239 -12.64 -12.06 2.94
N ARG A 240 -12.69 -10.81 2.51
CA ARG A 240 -12.75 -9.66 3.38
C ARG A 240 -14.00 -9.69 4.26
N SER A 241 -13.84 -9.30 5.53
CA SER A 241 -14.93 -9.37 6.49
C SER A 241 -14.90 -8.27 7.53
N ASN A 242 -16.06 -7.64 7.77
CA ASN A 242 -16.29 -6.77 8.92
C ASN A 242 -16.75 -7.53 10.18
N SER A 243 -17.12 -8.80 10.07
CA SER A 243 -17.70 -9.54 11.20
C SER A 243 -16.66 -10.29 12.05
N ILE A 244 -15.46 -10.51 11.53
CA ILE A 244 -14.43 -11.35 12.16
C ILE A 244 -13.64 -10.60 13.22
N VAL A 245 -13.35 -9.31 12.98
CA VAL A 245 -12.77 -8.40 13.98
C VAL A 245 -13.91 -7.53 14.49
N THR A 246 -14.11 -7.50 15.80
CA THR A 246 -15.19 -6.72 16.43
C THR A 246 -14.65 -5.52 17.22
N GLY A 247 -13.35 -5.45 17.48
CA GLY A 247 -12.78 -4.31 18.16
C GLY A 247 -11.29 -4.13 17.90
N LEU A 248 -10.85 -2.88 18.02
CA LEU A 248 -9.48 -2.43 17.78
C LEU A 248 -9.01 -1.47 18.89
N ARG A 249 -7.72 -1.52 19.23
CA ARG A 249 -7.05 -0.48 20.03
C ARG A 249 -5.55 -0.41 19.77
N LEU A 250 -4.95 0.73 20.09
CA LEU A 250 -3.51 0.84 20.33
C LEU A 250 -3.26 0.81 21.85
N LYS A 251 -2.35 -0.06 22.29
CA LYS A 251 -2.07 -0.33 23.69
C LYS A 251 -0.58 -0.08 23.98
N LEU A 252 -0.30 0.58 25.10
CA LEU A 252 1.05 0.73 25.64
C LEU A 252 1.53 -0.54 26.35
N TYR A 253 2.84 -0.66 26.57
CA TYR A 253 3.47 -1.77 27.31
C TYR A 253 2.86 -2.03 28.70
N ASN A 254 2.24 -1.02 29.32
CA ASN A 254 1.59 -1.09 30.64
C ASN A 254 0.08 -1.41 30.56
N ASN A 255 -0.44 -1.83 29.40
CA ASN A 255 -1.86 -2.09 29.11
C ASN A 255 -2.78 -0.85 29.19
N VAL A 256 -2.23 0.36 29.23
CA VAL A 256 -3.02 1.58 29.04
C VAL A 256 -3.32 1.75 27.56
N ASP A 257 -4.56 2.12 27.24
CA ASP A 257 -4.95 2.41 25.87
C ASP A 257 -4.30 3.73 25.43
N ALA A 258 -3.42 3.66 24.43
CA ALA A 258 -2.86 4.83 23.78
C ALA A 258 -3.90 5.49 22.86
N TRP A 259 -4.77 4.67 22.25
CA TRP A 259 -5.87 5.08 21.39
C TRP A 259 -6.92 3.96 21.34
N GLY A 260 -8.21 4.33 21.44
CA GLY A 260 -9.31 3.39 21.63
C GLY A 260 -9.59 3.11 23.11
N PRO A 261 -10.33 2.04 23.43
CA PRO A 261 -10.85 1.00 22.52
C PRO A 261 -11.95 1.48 21.57
N TYR A 262 -12.06 0.85 20.41
CA TYR A 262 -13.13 1.09 19.44
C TYR A 262 -13.79 -0.21 18.96
N ASP A 263 -15.08 -0.12 18.65
CA ASP A 263 -15.79 -1.10 17.83
C ASP A 263 -15.33 -1.00 16.36
N TRP A 264 -15.23 -2.14 15.66
CA TRP A 264 -14.72 -2.19 14.29
C TRP A 264 -15.58 -1.39 13.30
N ASP A 265 -16.89 -1.60 13.31
CA ASP A 265 -17.81 -0.95 12.36
C ASP A 265 -17.95 0.55 12.67
N GLU A 266 -17.84 0.93 13.94
CA GLU A 266 -17.78 2.33 14.33
C GLU A 266 -16.51 3.02 13.81
N ILE A 267 -15.33 2.46 14.08
CA ILE A 267 -14.07 3.11 13.68
C ILE A 267 -13.87 3.12 12.16
N GLN A 268 -14.32 2.07 11.46
CA GLN A 268 -14.32 2.05 10.00
C GLN A 268 -15.18 3.17 9.42
N ARG A 269 -16.37 3.41 9.98
CA ARG A 269 -17.22 4.53 9.55
C ARG A 269 -16.61 5.88 9.89
N GLN A 270 -16.07 6.07 11.09
CA GLN A 270 -15.42 7.33 11.47
C GLN A 270 -14.24 7.67 10.55
N MET A 271 -13.41 6.68 10.20
CA MET A 271 -12.31 6.89 9.26
C MET A 271 -12.81 7.09 7.83
N ALA A 272 -13.84 6.35 7.40
CA ALA A 272 -14.45 6.55 6.08
C ALA A 272 -15.00 7.97 5.93
N ASP A 273 -15.73 8.48 6.93
CA ASP A 273 -16.24 9.85 6.97
C ASP A 273 -15.10 10.87 6.89
N PHE A 274 -14.01 10.63 7.63
CA PHE A 274 -12.83 11.49 7.61
C PHE A 274 -12.16 11.56 6.21
N TYR A 275 -12.17 10.46 5.46
CA TYR A 275 -11.64 10.38 4.09
C TYR A 275 -12.69 10.70 3.01
N ASP A 276 -13.88 11.20 3.37
CA ASP A 276 -15.00 11.44 2.45
C ASP A 276 -15.43 10.18 1.64
N ILE A 277 -15.36 9.00 2.27
CA ILE A 277 -15.72 7.70 1.67
C ILE A 277 -17.15 7.33 2.09
N SER A 278 -18.09 7.33 1.14
CA SER A 278 -19.50 7.00 1.44
C SER A 278 -19.72 5.55 1.82
N THR A 279 -18.90 4.63 1.30
CA THR A 279 -19.00 3.20 1.54
C THR A 279 -17.60 2.59 1.49
N PRO A 280 -16.95 2.38 2.65
CA PRO A 280 -15.63 1.76 2.68
C PRO A 280 -15.73 0.32 2.18
N ASP A 281 -14.66 -0.17 1.54
CA ASP A 281 -14.59 -1.57 1.11
C ASP A 281 -14.64 -2.48 2.36
N THR A 282 -15.45 -3.54 2.30
CA THR A 282 -15.62 -4.50 3.40
C THR A 282 -14.27 -4.96 3.95
N GLY A 283 -14.16 -5.08 5.26
CA GLY A 283 -12.97 -5.59 5.95
C GLY A 283 -11.74 -4.70 5.84
N THR A 284 -11.85 -3.43 5.40
CA THR A 284 -10.68 -2.54 5.28
C THR A 284 -10.73 -1.37 6.25
N LEU A 285 -9.58 -0.89 6.71
CA LEU A 285 -9.49 0.29 7.57
C LEU A 285 -8.18 1.02 7.31
N LEU A 286 -8.23 2.34 7.15
CA LEU A 286 -7.03 3.19 7.12
C LEU A 286 -7.01 4.13 8.33
N ILE A 287 -5.92 4.07 9.08
CA ILE A 287 -5.67 4.94 10.25
C ILE A 287 -4.58 5.94 9.87
N ASP A 288 -4.89 7.24 9.92
CA ASP A 288 -3.88 8.30 9.81
C ASP A 288 -3.27 8.59 11.18
N CYS A 289 -2.03 8.14 11.38
CA CYS A 289 -1.35 8.24 12.67
C CYS A 289 -1.07 9.69 13.08
N ARG A 290 -1.01 10.63 12.12
CA ARG A 290 -0.75 12.06 12.36
C ARG A 290 -1.97 12.81 12.87
N ARG A 291 -3.14 12.18 12.76
CA ARG A 291 -4.44 12.81 13.06
C ARG A 291 -5.20 12.08 14.17
N LEU A 292 -4.51 11.15 14.85
CA LEU A 292 -5.07 10.48 16.02
C LEU A 292 -5.32 11.53 17.11
N GLN A 293 -6.58 11.65 17.52
CA GLN A 293 -7.00 12.51 18.61
C GLN A 293 -7.01 11.73 19.93
N ASN A 294 -6.93 12.45 21.05
CA ASN A 294 -6.99 11.88 22.41
C ASN A 294 -5.94 10.79 22.66
N VAL A 295 -4.78 10.93 22.03
CA VAL A 295 -3.68 9.99 22.18
C VAL A 295 -2.95 10.22 23.50
N THR A 296 -2.50 9.13 24.12
CA THR A 296 -1.67 9.16 25.33
C THR A 296 -0.29 8.58 25.02
N GLY A 297 0.76 9.28 25.43
CA GLY A 297 2.16 8.85 25.28
C GLY A 297 2.95 9.75 24.33
N ASP A 298 4.28 9.75 24.51
CA ASP A 298 5.20 10.64 23.79
C ASP A 298 5.60 10.12 22.40
N PHE A 299 4.90 9.10 21.87
CA PHE A 299 5.20 8.44 20.61
C PHE A 299 4.59 9.14 19.38
N PHE A 300 3.69 10.10 19.57
CA PHE A 300 2.93 10.74 18.50
C PHE A 300 3.57 12.08 18.11
N THR A 301 3.99 12.21 16.86
CA THR A 301 4.56 13.42 16.26
C THR A 301 3.66 13.96 15.15
N ASP A 302 4.00 15.12 14.60
CA ASP A 302 3.28 15.70 13.46
C ASP A 302 3.42 14.83 12.18
N GLU A 303 4.46 14.01 12.10
CA GLU A 303 4.78 13.10 10.99
C GLU A 303 4.21 11.69 11.17
N GLY A 304 3.88 11.26 12.39
CA GLY A 304 3.24 9.98 12.66
C GLY A 304 3.54 9.40 14.04
N ILE A 305 3.55 8.08 14.16
CA ILE A 305 3.96 7.37 15.39
C ILE A 305 5.43 6.96 15.28
N GLU A 306 6.26 7.37 16.23
CA GLU A 306 7.67 6.95 16.34
C GLU A 306 7.87 6.03 17.54
N ILE A 307 8.45 4.85 17.30
CA ILE A 307 8.66 3.82 18.35
C ILE A 307 10.13 3.43 18.38
N GLU A 308 10.80 3.66 19.50
CA GLU A 308 12.22 3.31 19.64
C GLU A 308 12.45 1.85 20.05
N LYS A 309 11.60 1.31 20.93
CA LYS A 309 11.78 -0.03 21.52
C LYS A 309 10.63 -0.95 21.19
N ASP A 310 10.96 -2.23 21.05
CA ASP A 310 9.97 -3.25 20.74
C ASP A 310 8.94 -3.38 21.86
N SER A 311 7.67 -3.54 21.48
CA SER A 311 6.50 -3.72 22.37
C SER A 311 6.11 -2.51 23.24
N ASP A 312 6.70 -1.33 23.03
CA ASP A 312 6.25 -0.09 23.70
C ASP A 312 4.81 0.27 23.31
N LEU A 313 4.43 -0.03 22.07
CA LEU A 313 3.09 0.16 21.52
C LEU A 313 2.71 -1.04 20.63
N VAL A 314 1.51 -1.58 20.83
CA VAL A 314 0.97 -2.71 20.05
C VAL A 314 -0.44 -2.42 19.57
N LEU A 315 -0.80 -2.98 18.41
CA LEU A 315 -2.15 -2.98 17.88
C LEU A 315 -2.89 -4.23 18.36
N GLY A 316 -3.93 -4.03 19.15
CA GLY A 316 -4.73 -5.11 19.75
C GLY A 316 -6.08 -5.28 19.05
N PHE A 317 -6.47 -6.54 18.82
CA PHE A 317 -7.73 -6.90 18.15
C PHE A 317 -8.58 -7.83 19.02
N THR A 318 -9.88 -7.57 19.03
CA THR A 318 -10.90 -8.54 19.50
C THR A 318 -11.52 -9.20 18.28
N THR A 319 -11.62 -10.53 18.27
CA THR A 319 -12.13 -11.32 17.15
C THR A 319 -13.27 -12.26 17.55
N SER A 320 -14.19 -12.52 16.62
CA SER A 320 -15.37 -13.37 16.82
C SER A 320 -15.22 -14.79 16.26
N GLY A 321 -14.23 -15.03 15.41
CA GLY A 321 -14.03 -16.28 14.68
C GLY A 321 -12.60 -16.45 14.16
N ALA A 322 -12.39 -17.45 13.30
CA ALA A 322 -11.11 -17.69 12.64
C ALA A 322 -10.95 -16.78 11.39
N GLY A 323 -9.72 -16.39 11.08
CA GLY A 323 -9.42 -15.51 9.96
C GLY A 323 -7.99 -15.00 9.99
N SER A 324 -7.77 -13.86 9.36
CA SER A 324 -6.50 -13.15 9.41
C SER A 324 -6.67 -11.63 9.37
N VAL A 325 -5.64 -10.92 9.83
CA VAL A 325 -5.45 -9.49 9.56
C VAL A 325 -4.16 -9.32 8.76
N GLU A 326 -4.25 -8.59 7.66
CA GLU A 326 -3.11 -8.16 6.85
C GLU A 326 -2.94 -6.66 7.07
N ILE A 327 -1.74 -6.24 7.40
CA ILE A 327 -1.45 -4.87 7.84
C ILE A 327 -0.33 -4.31 7.00
N LEU A 328 -0.52 -3.11 6.47
CA LEU A 328 0.52 -2.29 5.86
C LEU A 328 0.80 -1.10 6.76
N PHE A 329 2.03 -1.04 7.26
CA PHE A 329 2.58 0.12 7.93
C PHE A 329 3.26 0.99 6.88
N ASP A 330 2.69 2.15 6.59
CA ASP A 330 3.30 3.12 5.70
C ASP A 330 4.27 4.00 6.49
N ASN A 331 5.56 3.68 6.41
CA ASN A 331 6.58 4.29 7.25
C ASN A 331 7.50 5.19 6.44
N ILE A 332 8.15 6.10 7.16
CA ILE A 332 9.33 6.80 6.69
C ILE A 332 10.50 6.45 7.61
N ILE A 333 11.68 6.35 7.01
CA ILE A 333 12.92 6.19 7.76
C ILE A 333 13.89 7.31 7.40
N VAL A 334 14.60 7.81 8.41
CA VAL A 334 15.75 8.66 8.19
C VAL A 334 16.89 7.74 7.78
N VAL A 335 17.42 7.94 6.57
CA VAL A 335 18.62 7.21 6.14
C VAL A 335 19.82 8.13 6.29
N GLU A 336 20.76 7.75 7.15
CA GLU A 336 22.06 8.40 7.29
C GLU A 336 23.08 7.56 6.50
N SER A 337 23.46 8.05 5.31
CA SER A 337 24.29 7.37 4.30
C SER A 337 23.65 6.11 3.65
N PRO A 338 23.11 6.21 2.40
CA PRO A 338 22.14 5.24 1.87
C PRO A 338 22.62 4.32 0.74
N LEU A 339 23.82 4.53 0.17
CA LEU A 339 24.13 4.11 -1.20
C LEU A 339 25.47 3.36 -1.35
N LYS A 340 26.00 2.79 -0.26
CA LYS A 340 27.14 1.85 -0.30
C LYS A 340 26.73 0.39 -0.30
#